data_AF-A0A956H7G4-F1
#
_entry.id   AF-A0A956H7G4-F1
#
_cell.length_a   1.000
_cell.length_b   1.000
_cell.length_c   1.000
_cell.angle_alpha   90.00
_cell.angle_beta   90.00
_cell.angle_gamma   90.00
#
_symmetry.space_group_name_H-M   'P 1'
#
loop_
_entity.id
_entity.type
_entity.pdbx_description
1 polymer ?
#
loop_
_entity_poly.entity_id
_entity_poly.type
_entity_poly.pdbx_seq_one_letter_code
_entity_poly.pdbx_strand_id
1 'polypeptide(L)'
;LRRVQRAERAWLQGEAGNAVLVVGGPGSGKTSLLNVASLKLGTRELSWPSADNQSQRVGLLAALAAELRCEVDEAAILRRLHDRQRAIVIDDLERLLPLGGAALDELELLLRLVAETKSSCFWLLAVGRTLQRLVDPLSPLRVGLAEVVELGRLEEGELANMLEQALADGYLKDPHVTVILTERENLEVSVLGEVEKPGSFPFAEKLTLVQAISDAGGLTDVAHKRRIRLTRKTPAGPQTYEVSVKAITDGREPDILLQPGDIIFVPESPI
;
A
#
# COMPACT_ATOMS: atom_id res chain seq x y z
N LEU A 1 -1.99 8.77 -17.26
CA LEU A 1 -2.02 8.05 -18.56
C LEU A 1 -1.09 8.64 -19.62
N ARG A 2 -1.34 9.85 -20.17
CA ARG A 2 -0.48 10.42 -21.25
C ARG A 2 1.01 10.47 -20.92
N ARG A 3 1.36 10.81 -19.68
CA ARG A 3 2.76 10.81 -19.19
C ARG A 3 3.39 9.41 -19.23
N VAL A 4 2.67 8.38 -18.79
CA VAL A 4 3.11 6.97 -18.85
C VAL A 4 3.36 6.54 -20.29
N GLN A 5 2.41 6.80 -21.20
CA GLN A 5 2.54 6.46 -22.62
C GLN A 5 3.66 7.22 -23.33
N ARG A 6 3.94 8.46 -22.92
CA ARG A 6 5.08 9.23 -23.42
C ARG A 6 6.39 8.62 -22.94
N ALA A 7 6.47 8.24 -21.66
CA ALA A 7 7.64 7.59 -21.09
C ALA A 7 7.93 6.24 -21.76
N GLU A 8 6.92 5.39 -21.99
CA GLU A 8 7.08 4.11 -22.69
C GLU A 8 7.60 4.31 -24.12
N ARG A 9 7.03 5.26 -24.88
CA ARG A 9 7.49 5.55 -26.24
C ARG A 9 8.94 6.05 -26.27
N ALA A 10 9.30 6.96 -25.37
CA ALA A 10 10.67 7.46 -25.25
C ALA A 10 11.64 6.34 -24.84
N TRP A 11 11.21 5.41 -23.97
CA TRP A 11 11.96 4.22 -23.61
C TRP A 11 12.20 3.29 -24.81
N LEU A 12 11.16 3.00 -25.60
CA LEU A 12 11.27 2.21 -26.83
C LEU A 12 12.23 2.84 -27.85
N GLN A 13 12.36 4.16 -27.84
CA GLN A 13 13.30 4.92 -28.68
C GLN A 13 14.70 5.04 -28.06
N GLY A 14 14.91 4.57 -26.82
CA GLY A 14 16.18 4.69 -26.10
C GLY A 14 16.48 6.10 -25.58
N GLU A 15 15.50 7.00 -25.57
CA GLU A 15 15.66 8.43 -25.25
C GLU A 15 15.46 8.73 -23.76
N ALA A 16 14.86 7.81 -23.00
CA ALA A 16 14.52 7.99 -21.59
C ALA A 16 14.94 6.80 -20.71
N GLY A 17 14.73 6.97 -19.41
CA GLY A 17 14.73 5.85 -18.46
C GLY A 17 13.65 4.81 -18.79
N ASN A 18 13.71 3.67 -18.12
CA ASN A 18 12.79 2.57 -18.33
C ASN A 18 11.76 2.39 -17.21
N ALA A 19 11.69 3.32 -16.24
CA ALA A 19 10.76 3.22 -15.12
C ALA A 19 9.85 4.45 -14.96
N VAL A 20 8.60 4.22 -14.57
CA VAL A 20 7.65 5.25 -14.14
C VAL A 20 7.19 4.93 -12.73
N LEU A 21 7.33 5.91 -11.83
CA LEU A 21 6.84 5.80 -10.45
C LEU A 21 5.54 6.58 -10.30
N VAL A 22 4.48 5.90 -9.90
CA VAL A 22 3.18 6.47 -9.59
C VAL A 22 3.04 6.54 -8.07
N VAL A 23 2.87 7.73 -7.54
CA VAL A 23 2.82 7.98 -6.10
C VAL A 23 1.44 8.49 -5.72
N GLY A 24 0.86 7.94 -4.66
CA GLY A 24 -0.46 8.39 -4.19
C GLY A 24 -0.91 7.71 -2.90
N GLY A 25 -1.73 8.40 -2.11
CA GLY A 25 -2.33 7.82 -0.91
C GLY A 25 -3.42 6.78 -1.25
N PRO A 26 -4.03 6.15 -0.23
CA PRO A 26 -5.26 5.36 -0.42
C PRO A 26 -6.34 6.18 -1.15
N GLY A 27 -7.10 5.54 -2.04
CA GLY A 27 -8.17 6.20 -2.80
C GLY A 27 -7.70 7.23 -3.85
N SER A 28 -6.41 7.32 -4.14
CA SER A 28 -5.89 8.22 -5.20
C SER A 28 -6.07 7.68 -6.63
N GLY A 29 -6.61 6.46 -6.77
CA GLY A 29 -6.82 5.84 -8.09
C GLY A 29 -5.57 5.24 -8.74
N LYS A 30 -4.49 4.94 -7.97
CA LYS A 30 -3.26 4.31 -8.49
C LYS A 30 -3.55 3.03 -9.27
N THR A 31 -4.23 2.07 -8.62
CA THR A 31 -4.62 0.79 -9.21
C THR A 31 -5.40 0.97 -10.51
N SER A 32 -6.38 1.88 -10.50
CA SER A 32 -7.18 2.16 -11.69
C SER A 32 -6.34 2.77 -12.82
N LEU A 33 -5.42 3.68 -12.49
CA LEU A 33 -4.48 4.23 -13.46
C LEU A 33 -3.56 3.16 -14.04
N LEU A 34 -3.02 2.28 -13.20
CA LEU A 34 -2.16 1.17 -13.61
C LEU A 34 -2.92 0.22 -14.54
N ASN A 35 -4.13 -0.21 -14.15
CA ASN A 35 -4.97 -1.09 -14.97
C ASN A 35 -5.27 -0.49 -16.35
N VAL A 36 -5.63 0.79 -16.40
CA VAL A 36 -5.86 1.47 -17.69
C VAL A 36 -4.54 1.65 -18.46
N ALA A 37 -3.45 1.98 -17.79
CA ALA A 37 -2.14 2.13 -18.44
C ALA A 37 -1.67 0.81 -19.05
N SER A 38 -1.77 -0.29 -18.30
CA SER A 38 -1.50 -1.68 -18.70
C SER A 38 -2.18 -2.05 -20.01
N LEU A 39 -3.47 -1.77 -20.14
CA LEU A 39 -4.21 -2.01 -21.39
C LEU A 39 -3.63 -1.23 -22.58
N LYS A 40 -3.01 -0.08 -22.31
CA LYS A 40 -2.39 0.80 -23.31
C LYS A 40 -0.91 0.57 -23.56
N LEU A 41 -0.25 -0.31 -22.79
CA LEU A 41 1.14 -0.67 -23.05
C LEU A 41 1.22 -1.57 -24.28
N GLY A 42 2.23 -1.34 -25.12
CA GLY A 42 2.39 -2.08 -26.37
C GLY A 42 3.05 -3.45 -26.20
N THR A 43 3.43 -3.81 -24.98
CA THR A 43 4.28 -4.98 -24.67
C THR A 43 3.57 -5.97 -23.75
N ARG A 44 4.02 -7.23 -23.77
CA ARG A 44 3.50 -8.25 -22.85
C ARG A 44 3.84 -7.85 -21.42
N GLU A 45 2.85 -7.88 -20.54
CA GLU A 45 3.03 -7.44 -19.16
C GLU A 45 3.19 -8.60 -18.16
N LEU A 46 3.92 -8.33 -17.08
CA LEU A 46 3.85 -9.05 -15.82
C LEU A 46 3.32 -8.08 -14.77
N SER A 47 2.23 -8.45 -14.09
CA SER A 47 1.52 -7.55 -13.19
C SER A 47 1.41 -8.14 -11.78
N TRP A 48 1.71 -7.32 -10.77
CA TRP A 48 1.42 -7.61 -9.38
C TRP A 48 0.37 -6.65 -8.81
N PRO A 49 -0.54 -7.12 -7.94
CA PRO A 49 -0.72 -8.54 -7.56
C PRO A 49 -1.15 -9.40 -8.75
N SER A 50 -0.56 -10.59 -8.90
CA SER A 50 -0.98 -11.54 -9.93
C SER A 50 -2.23 -12.27 -9.44
N ALA A 51 -3.04 -12.79 -10.37
CA ALA A 51 -4.31 -13.44 -10.05
C ALA A 51 -4.17 -14.60 -9.03
N ASP A 52 -2.99 -15.24 -9.00
CA ASP A 52 -2.68 -16.38 -8.16
C ASP A 52 -2.15 -16.01 -6.75
N ASN A 53 -1.81 -14.73 -6.50
CA ASN A 53 -1.08 -14.31 -5.28
C ASN A 53 -1.92 -13.47 -4.30
N GLN A 54 -3.09 -13.98 -3.92
CA GLN A 54 -4.06 -13.19 -3.13
C GLN A 54 -3.72 -12.97 -1.65
N SER A 55 -2.66 -13.57 -1.08
CA SER A 55 -2.58 -13.63 0.40
C SER A 55 -1.20 -13.56 1.07
N GLN A 56 -0.06 -13.42 0.38
CA GLN A 56 1.25 -13.44 1.07
C GLN A 56 2.25 -12.38 0.58
N ARG A 57 2.90 -11.71 1.54
CA ARG A 57 4.11 -10.90 1.30
C ARG A 57 5.29 -11.86 1.15
N VAL A 58 5.50 -12.35 -0.07
CA VAL A 58 6.50 -13.39 -0.35
C VAL A 58 7.90 -12.82 -0.60
N GLY A 59 8.05 -11.48 -0.64
CA GLY A 59 9.26 -10.82 -1.10
C GLY A 59 9.26 -10.62 -2.61
N LEU A 60 9.80 -9.49 -3.08
CA LEU A 60 9.93 -9.12 -4.49
C LEU A 60 10.68 -10.17 -5.31
N LEU A 61 11.81 -10.67 -4.78
CA LEU A 61 12.64 -11.65 -5.49
C LEU A 61 11.86 -12.95 -5.73
N ALA A 62 11.20 -13.46 -4.70
CA ALA A 62 10.39 -14.68 -4.79
C ALA A 62 9.17 -14.50 -5.69
N ALA A 63 8.51 -13.34 -5.60
CA ALA A 63 7.37 -13.00 -6.44
C ALA A 63 7.76 -12.98 -7.94
N LEU A 64 8.87 -12.34 -8.27
CA LEU A 64 9.41 -12.31 -9.63
C LEU A 64 9.79 -13.70 -10.13
N ALA A 65 10.50 -14.49 -9.31
CA ALA A 65 10.92 -15.84 -9.67
C ALA A 65 9.74 -16.77 -9.98
N ALA A 66 8.68 -16.70 -9.16
CA ALA A 66 7.47 -17.48 -9.35
C ALA A 66 6.79 -17.16 -10.70
N GLU A 67 6.61 -15.87 -10.99
CA GLU A 67 5.95 -15.41 -12.22
C GLU A 67 6.80 -15.69 -13.47
N LEU A 68 8.13 -15.53 -13.36
CA LEU A 68 9.08 -15.81 -14.43
C LEU A 68 9.37 -17.32 -14.59
N ARG A 69 8.86 -18.15 -13.67
CA ARG A 69 9.10 -19.60 -13.61
C ARG A 69 10.59 -19.92 -13.67
N CYS A 70 11.34 -19.33 -12.75
CA CYS A 70 12.77 -19.56 -12.56
C CYS A 70 13.12 -19.76 -11.09
N GLU A 71 14.39 -20.05 -10.81
CA GLU A 71 14.92 -20.14 -9.45
C GLU A 71 14.83 -18.77 -8.76
N VAL A 72 14.72 -18.77 -7.42
CA VAL A 72 14.73 -17.56 -6.59
C VAL A 72 16.16 -17.03 -6.48
N ASP A 73 16.67 -16.53 -7.59
CA ASP A 73 18.02 -16.05 -7.79
C ASP A 73 18.02 -14.83 -8.73
N GLU A 74 18.80 -13.81 -8.39
CA GLU A 74 18.85 -12.54 -9.12
C GLU A 74 19.33 -12.74 -10.57
N ALA A 75 20.35 -13.57 -10.79
CA ALA A 75 20.90 -13.82 -12.12
C ALA A 75 19.94 -14.65 -13.00
N ALA A 76 19.20 -15.59 -12.40
CA ALA A 76 18.12 -16.30 -13.09
C ALA A 76 16.99 -15.35 -13.52
N ILE A 77 16.57 -14.45 -12.64
CA ILE A 77 15.53 -13.44 -12.92
C ILE A 77 15.99 -12.50 -14.03
N LEU A 78 17.19 -11.91 -13.92
CA LEU A 78 17.73 -11.00 -14.94
C LEU A 78 17.78 -11.63 -16.32
N ARG A 79 18.25 -12.88 -16.43
CA ARG A 79 18.21 -13.62 -17.70
C ARG A 79 16.79 -13.68 -18.27
N ARG A 80 15.81 -14.05 -17.46
CA ARG A 80 14.39 -14.09 -17.89
C ARG A 80 13.85 -12.72 -18.28
N LEU A 81 14.25 -11.66 -17.59
CA LEU A 81 13.85 -10.30 -17.92
C LEU A 81 14.48 -9.81 -19.23
N HIS A 82 15.67 -10.29 -19.58
CA HIS A 82 16.32 -10.02 -20.86
C HIS A 82 15.79 -10.83 -22.04
N ASP A 83 15.23 -12.02 -21.81
CA ASP A 83 14.76 -12.93 -22.87
C ASP A 83 13.78 -12.28 -23.87
N ARG A 84 13.00 -11.28 -23.43
CA ARG A 84 12.03 -10.57 -24.27
C ARG A 84 11.70 -9.21 -23.71
N GLN A 85 11.38 -8.28 -24.61
CA GLN A 85 10.81 -6.99 -24.22
C GLN A 85 9.45 -7.17 -23.55
N ARG A 86 9.28 -6.55 -22.37
CA ARG A 86 8.05 -6.65 -21.56
C ARG A 86 7.84 -5.41 -20.69
N ALA A 87 6.60 -5.19 -20.30
CA ALA A 87 6.26 -4.30 -19.20
C ALA A 87 6.20 -5.07 -17.88
N ILE A 88 6.63 -4.43 -16.79
CA ILE A 88 6.53 -4.95 -15.43
C ILE A 88 5.73 -3.93 -14.65
N VAL A 89 4.55 -4.34 -14.21
CA VAL A 89 3.58 -3.50 -13.50
C VAL A 89 3.51 -4.00 -12.06
N ILE A 90 3.86 -3.15 -11.11
CA ILE A 90 3.75 -3.48 -9.69
C ILE A 90 2.78 -2.48 -9.08
N ASP A 91 1.56 -2.92 -8.81
CA ASP A 91 0.62 -2.18 -8.00
C ASP A 91 0.90 -2.45 -6.51
N ASP A 92 0.88 -1.38 -5.72
CA ASP A 92 1.13 -1.40 -4.28
C ASP A 92 2.41 -2.16 -3.89
N LEU A 93 3.58 -1.62 -4.29
CA LEU A 93 4.91 -2.21 -4.05
C LEU A 93 5.11 -2.65 -2.59
N GLU A 94 4.54 -1.91 -1.65
CA GLU A 94 4.51 -2.21 -0.21
C GLU A 94 4.04 -3.63 0.13
N ARG A 95 3.20 -4.23 -0.71
CA ARG A 95 2.70 -5.60 -0.52
C ARG A 95 3.74 -6.66 -0.86
N LEU A 96 4.67 -6.36 -1.76
CA LEU A 96 5.73 -7.29 -2.12
C LEU A 96 6.89 -7.24 -1.14
N LEU A 97 7.06 -6.12 -0.43
CA LEU A 97 8.19 -5.93 0.47
C LEU A 97 7.97 -6.61 1.84
N PRO A 98 9.01 -7.26 2.40
CA PRO A 98 8.98 -7.78 3.76
C PRO A 98 8.92 -6.63 4.78
N LEU A 99 8.63 -6.96 6.04
CA LEU A 99 8.62 -5.99 7.13
C LEU A 99 10.04 -5.77 7.69
N GLY A 100 10.32 -4.54 8.13
CA GLY A 100 11.59 -4.20 8.80
C GLY A 100 12.76 -3.97 7.84
N GLY A 101 13.98 -4.22 8.31
CA GLY A 101 15.22 -3.90 7.57
C GLY A 101 15.36 -4.58 6.21
N ALA A 102 14.78 -5.77 6.05
CA ALA A 102 14.80 -6.51 4.78
C ALA A 102 14.06 -5.80 3.63
N ALA A 103 13.18 -4.84 3.92
CA ALA A 103 12.51 -4.05 2.90
C ALA A 103 13.50 -3.19 2.10
N LEU A 104 14.56 -2.70 2.74
CA LEU A 104 15.59 -1.90 2.08
C LEU A 104 16.39 -2.76 1.08
N ASP A 105 16.77 -3.98 1.47
CA ASP A 105 17.50 -4.90 0.61
C ASP A 105 16.71 -5.24 -0.66
N GLU A 106 15.39 -5.45 -0.53
CA GLU A 106 14.53 -5.69 -1.68
C GLU A 106 14.29 -4.45 -2.55
N LEU A 107 14.24 -3.27 -1.93
CA LEU A 107 14.21 -2.02 -2.69
C LEU A 107 15.52 -1.87 -3.48
N GLU A 108 16.68 -2.08 -2.89
CA GLU A 108 17.97 -2.04 -3.60
C GLU A 108 18.04 -3.06 -4.74
N LEU A 109 17.53 -4.27 -4.52
CA LEU A 109 17.35 -5.27 -5.58
C LEU A 109 16.47 -4.73 -6.71
N LEU A 110 15.30 -4.14 -6.41
CA LEU A 110 14.43 -3.53 -7.44
C LEU A 110 15.20 -2.51 -8.28
N LEU A 111 16.02 -1.67 -7.65
CA LEU A 111 16.81 -0.66 -8.36
C LEU A 111 17.82 -1.28 -9.32
N ARG A 112 18.52 -2.33 -8.86
CA ARG A 112 19.46 -3.07 -9.71
C ARG A 112 18.74 -3.72 -10.89
N LEU A 113 17.59 -4.37 -10.65
CA LEU A 113 16.78 -4.96 -11.72
C LEU A 113 16.33 -3.91 -12.74
N VAL A 114 15.85 -2.74 -12.29
CA VAL A 114 15.45 -1.64 -13.18
C VAL A 114 16.63 -1.17 -14.04
N ALA A 115 17.79 -0.94 -13.41
CA ALA A 115 18.98 -0.43 -14.08
C ALA A 115 19.54 -1.43 -15.12
N GLU A 116 19.66 -2.71 -14.75
CA GLU A 116 20.20 -3.75 -15.63
C GLU A 116 19.25 -4.04 -16.80
N THR A 117 17.94 -3.91 -16.62
CA THR A 117 16.94 -4.23 -17.65
C THR A 117 16.53 -3.04 -18.52
N LYS A 118 17.34 -1.98 -18.58
CA LYS A 118 17.02 -0.75 -19.33
C LYS A 118 16.64 -0.98 -20.80
N SER A 119 17.21 -1.98 -21.45
CA SER A 119 16.92 -2.27 -22.88
C SER A 119 15.80 -3.29 -23.09
N SER A 120 15.33 -3.96 -22.04
CA SER A 120 14.40 -5.10 -22.15
C SER A 120 13.12 -4.97 -21.32
N CYS A 121 13.09 -4.15 -20.27
CA CYS A 121 11.91 -4.02 -19.42
C CYS A 121 11.52 -2.57 -19.21
N PHE A 122 10.22 -2.30 -19.31
CA PHE A 122 9.60 -1.05 -18.88
C PHE A 122 8.87 -1.28 -17.55
N TRP A 123 9.21 -0.52 -16.52
CA TRP A 123 8.69 -0.69 -15.16
C TRP A 123 7.66 0.38 -14.86
N LEU A 124 6.46 -0.02 -14.46
CA LEU A 124 5.41 0.86 -13.97
C LEU A 124 5.10 0.49 -12.52
N LEU A 125 5.53 1.33 -11.59
CA LEU A 125 5.51 1.05 -10.16
C LEU A 125 4.53 1.98 -9.47
N ALA A 126 3.61 1.45 -8.67
CA ALA A 126 2.78 2.24 -7.78
C ALA A 126 3.24 2.10 -6.33
N VAL A 127 3.38 3.25 -5.67
CA VAL A 127 3.79 3.33 -4.26
C VAL A 127 2.91 4.31 -3.48
N GLY A 128 2.75 4.04 -2.20
CA GLY A 128 2.20 4.93 -1.21
C GLY A 128 3.15 6.08 -0.85
N ARG A 129 2.58 7.14 -0.27
CA ARG A 129 3.36 8.32 0.17
C ARG A 129 4.35 8.01 1.29
N THR A 130 4.08 7.00 2.11
CA THR A 130 4.98 6.58 3.19
C THR A 130 6.24 5.95 2.62
N LEU A 131 6.10 5.05 1.64
CA LEU A 131 7.23 4.40 1.00
C LEU A 131 8.02 5.39 0.12
N GLN A 132 7.35 6.33 -0.54
CA GLN A 132 8.03 7.42 -1.27
C GLN A 132 9.09 8.12 -0.40
N ARG A 133 8.77 8.48 0.86
CA ARG A 133 9.72 9.17 1.75
C ARG A 133 10.95 8.33 2.12
N LEU A 134 10.83 7.01 2.12
CA LEU A 134 11.94 6.08 2.35
C LEU A 134 12.76 5.86 1.07
N VAL A 135 12.14 6.11 -0.06
CA VAL A 135 12.68 5.89 -1.39
C VAL A 135 13.30 7.16 -2.01
N ASP A 136 12.85 8.35 -1.60
CA ASP A 136 13.42 9.65 -1.97
C ASP A 136 14.93 9.81 -1.67
N PRO A 137 15.47 9.24 -0.57
CA PRO A 137 16.91 9.23 -0.30
C PRO A 137 17.69 8.25 -1.20
N LEU A 138 17.02 7.27 -1.82
CA LEU A 138 17.62 6.31 -2.74
C LEU A 138 17.82 6.98 -4.12
N SER A 139 18.85 7.83 -4.16
CA SER A 139 19.39 8.48 -5.37
C SER A 139 19.45 7.59 -6.64
N PRO A 140 19.66 6.25 -6.59
CA PRO A 140 19.71 5.40 -7.78
C PRO A 140 18.39 5.23 -8.54
N LEU A 141 17.22 5.43 -7.91
CA LEU A 141 15.95 5.44 -8.67
C LEU A 141 15.97 6.47 -9.80
N ARG A 142 16.65 7.60 -9.59
CA ARG A 142 16.73 8.66 -10.60
C ARG A 142 17.45 8.24 -11.87
N VAL A 143 18.29 7.19 -11.83
CA VAL A 143 19.08 6.75 -13.00
C VAL A 143 18.21 5.96 -13.99
N GLY A 144 17.20 5.24 -13.50
CA GLY A 144 16.24 4.48 -14.32
C GLY A 144 14.89 5.14 -14.52
N LEU A 145 14.51 6.11 -13.67
CA LEU A 145 13.21 6.79 -13.76
C LEU A 145 13.13 7.73 -14.96
N ALA A 146 12.19 7.44 -15.85
CA ALA A 146 11.74 8.36 -16.89
C ALA A 146 10.78 9.42 -16.34
N GLU A 147 9.94 9.07 -15.36
CA GLU A 147 8.83 9.92 -14.92
C GLU A 147 8.38 9.59 -13.50
N VAL A 148 7.98 10.62 -12.74
CA VAL A 148 7.28 10.48 -11.44
C VAL A 148 5.91 11.15 -11.55
N VAL A 149 4.85 10.38 -11.33
CA VAL A 149 3.45 10.82 -11.41
C VAL A 149 2.84 10.83 -10.02
N GLU A 150 2.64 12.02 -9.45
CA GLU A 150 1.97 12.17 -8.17
C GLU A 150 0.46 12.32 -8.35
N LEU A 151 -0.32 11.57 -7.57
CA LEU A 151 -1.77 11.59 -7.56
C LEU A 151 -2.30 12.19 -6.25
N GLY A 152 -3.26 13.09 -6.39
CA GLY A 152 -4.12 13.56 -5.31
C GLY A 152 -5.17 12.51 -4.94
N ARG A 153 -5.92 12.77 -3.87
CA ARG A 153 -7.14 12.02 -3.59
C ARG A 153 -8.19 12.45 -4.60
N LEU A 154 -8.85 11.48 -5.23
CA LEU A 154 -9.94 11.73 -6.17
C LEU A 154 -11.27 11.34 -5.51
N GLU A 155 -12.33 12.05 -5.87
CA GLU A 155 -13.68 11.60 -5.54
C GLU A 155 -14.07 10.42 -6.45
N GLU A 156 -14.87 9.48 -5.95
CA GLU A 156 -15.23 8.25 -6.67
C GLU A 156 -15.86 8.54 -8.04
N GLY A 157 -16.76 9.52 -8.11
CA GLY A 157 -17.42 9.92 -9.35
C GLY A 157 -16.47 10.57 -10.36
N GLU A 158 -15.48 11.32 -9.87
CA GLU A 158 -14.44 11.89 -10.74
C GLU A 158 -13.56 10.78 -11.33
N LEU A 159 -13.14 9.82 -10.51
CA LEU A 159 -12.36 8.68 -10.96
C LEU A 159 -13.13 7.82 -11.95
N ALA A 160 -14.41 7.53 -11.70
CA ALA A 160 -15.27 6.79 -12.62
C ALA A 160 -15.32 7.45 -14.00
N ASN A 161 -15.64 8.76 -14.05
CA ASN A 161 -15.69 9.53 -15.29
C ASN A 161 -14.34 9.51 -16.03
N MET A 162 -13.22 9.64 -15.32
CA MET A 162 -11.89 9.59 -15.92
C MET A 162 -11.57 8.21 -16.52
N LEU A 163 -11.98 7.13 -15.86
CA LEU A 163 -11.78 5.77 -16.36
C LEU A 163 -12.65 5.48 -17.58
N GLU A 164 -13.91 5.90 -17.57
CA GLU A 164 -14.81 5.79 -18.71
C GLU A 164 -14.24 6.49 -19.94
N GLN A 165 -13.79 7.75 -19.78
CA GLN A 165 -13.14 8.48 -20.87
C GLN A 165 -11.88 7.77 -21.39
N ALA A 166 -11.06 7.23 -20.49
CA ALA A 166 -9.83 6.57 -20.87
C ALA A 166 -10.05 5.21 -21.58
N LEU A 167 -11.10 4.48 -21.20
CA LEU A 167 -11.52 3.22 -21.83
C LEU A 167 -12.26 3.46 -23.15
N ALA A 168 -13.06 4.52 -23.25
CA ALA A 168 -13.74 4.92 -24.48
C ALA A 168 -12.74 5.30 -25.58
N ASP A 169 -11.57 5.80 -25.19
CA ASP A 169 -10.45 6.11 -26.07
C ASP A 169 -9.73 4.83 -26.55
N GLY A 170 -10.38 4.14 -27.49
CA GLY A 170 -9.79 3.07 -28.31
C GLY A 170 -9.95 1.65 -27.80
N TYR A 171 -10.62 1.41 -26.66
CA TYR A 171 -10.76 0.07 -26.07
C TYR A 171 -12.19 -0.44 -26.01
N LEU A 172 -13.12 0.36 -25.49
CA LEU A 172 -14.50 -0.05 -25.25
C LEU A 172 -15.47 0.96 -25.87
N LYS A 173 -16.57 0.44 -26.44
CA LYS A 173 -17.69 1.28 -26.89
C LYS A 173 -18.65 1.47 -25.71
N ASP A 174 -18.82 2.72 -25.27
CA ASP A 174 -19.72 3.10 -24.17
C ASP A 174 -19.44 2.39 -22.83
N PRO A 175 -18.23 2.57 -22.24
CA PRO A 175 -17.89 1.95 -20.96
C PRO A 175 -18.68 2.59 -19.81
N HIS A 176 -19.22 1.76 -18.93
CA HIS A 176 -19.74 2.18 -17.63
C HIS A 176 -18.86 1.62 -16.52
N VAL A 177 -18.32 2.50 -15.68
CA VAL A 177 -17.37 2.13 -14.62
C VAL A 177 -17.94 2.47 -13.25
N THR A 178 -18.15 1.45 -12.43
CA THR A 178 -18.44 1.64 -11.00
C THR A 178 -17.14 1.52 -10.21
N VAL A 179 -16.74 2.61 -9.55
CA VAL A 179 -15.62 2.61 -8.61
C VAL A 179 -16.15 2.21 -7.25
N ILE A 180 -15.55 1.18 -6.65
CA ILE A 180 -15.84 0.75 -5.28
C ILE A 180 -14.52 0.82 -4.52
N LEU A 181 -14.50 1.48 -3.37
CA LEU A 181 -13.35 1.49 -2.48
C LEU A 181 -13.22 0.12 -1.81
N THR A 182 -12.39 -0.75 -2.38
CA THR A 182 -12.12 -2.10 -1.87
C THR A 182 -11.11 -2.12 -0.72
N GLU A 183 -10.28 -1.09 -0.61
CA GLU A 183 -9.36 -0.91 0.51
C GLU A 183 -9.97 0.05 1.53
N ARG A 184 -10.79 -0.51 2.42
CA ARG A 184 -10.67 -0.06 3.80
C ARG A 184 -9.28 -0.54 4.25
N GLU A 185 -8.29 0.35 4.29
CA GLU A 185 -7.34 0.29 5.42
C GLU A 185 -8.19 -0.03 6.64
N ASN A 186 -7.81 -0.93 7.54
CA ASN A 186 -8.59 -1.23 8.74
C ASN A 186 -8.84 0.08 9.51
N LEU A 187 -9.87 0.83 9.10
CA LEU A 187 -10.49 1.96 9.75
C LEU A 187 -11.35 1.32 10.82
N GLU A 188 -10.70 0.52 11.65
CA GLU A 188 -11.26 -0.17 12.76
C GLU A 188 -10.24 -0.12 13.88
N VAL A 189 -10.76 -0.02 15.08
CA VAL A 189 -9.98 -0.21 16.31
C VAL A 189 -10.49 -1.49 16.96
N SER A 190 -9.57 -2.28 17.51
CA SER A 190 -9.96 -3.51 18.22
C SER A 190 -10.02 -3.23 19.71
N VAL A 191 -11.16 -3.50 20.34
CA VAL A 191 -11.35 -3.39 21.79
C VAL A 191 -11.53 -4.80 22.36
N LEU A 192 -10.60 -5.23 23.22
CA LEU A 192 -10.48 -6.60 23.70
C LEU A 192 -10.36 -6.64 25.23
N GLY A 193 -10.73 -7.77 25.82
CA GLY A 193 -10.66 -8.00 27.27
C GLY A 193 -11.94 -7.57 27.98
N GLU A 194 -11.78 -6.96 29.16
CA GLU A 194 -12.86 -6.65 30.12
C GLU A 194 -13.74 -5.45 29.72
N VAL A 195 -14.47 -5.62 28.62
CA VAL A 195 -15.53 -4.72 28.12
C VAL A 195 -16.79 -5.53 27.83
N GLU A 196 -17.96 -4.87 27.83
CA GLU A 196 -19.25 -5.55 27.62
C GLU A 196 -19.35 -6.26 26.25
N LYS A 197 -18.76 -5.68 25.21
CA LYS A 197 -18.77 -6.22 23.84
C LYS A 197 -17.37 -6.15 23.22
N PRO A 198 -16.51 -7.15 23.43
CA PRO A 198 -15.22 -7.21 22.77
C PRO A 198 -15.39 -7.39 21.26
N GLY A 199 -14.57 -6.71 20.45
CA GLY A 199 -14.69 -6.77 19.01
C GLY A 199 -13.94 -5.67 18.28
N SER A 200 -14.16 -5.59 16.98
CA SER A 200 -13.62 -4.53 16.11
C SER A 200 -14.71 -3.49 15.86
N PHE A 201 -14.34 -2.21 15.96
CA PHE A 201 -15.25 -1.08 15.88
C PHE A 201 -14.79 -0.12 14.79
N PRO A 202 -15.71 0.44 13.98
CA PRO A 202 -15.34 1.36 12.91
C PRO A 202 -14.66 2.60 13.47
N PHE A 203 -13.56 2.99 12.84
CA PHE A 203 -12.83 4.22 13.12
C PHE A 203 -13.48 5.39 12.40
N ALA A 204 -13.75 6.46 13.16
CA ALA A 204 -14.14 7.76 12.63
C ALA A 204 -13.04 8.78 12.90
N GLU A 205 -12.94 9.82 12.06
CA GLU A 205 -12.04 10.94 12.33
C GLU A 205 -12.38 11.55 13.69
N LYS A 206 -11.39 11.63 14.59
CA LYS A 206 -11.48 12.06 16.00
C LYS A 206 -12.06 11.02 16.98
N LEU A 207 -12.09 9.73 16.62
CA LEU A 207 -12.41 8.67 17.58
C LEU A 207 -11.40 8.69 18.75
N THR A 208 -11.90 8.67 19.98
CA THR A 208 -11.09 8.66 21.20
C THR A 208 -11.12 7.31 21.91
N LEU A 209 -10.18 7.09 22.82
CA LEU A 209 -10.11 5.88 23.64
C LEU A 209 -11.40 5.68 24.46
N VAL A 210 -11.91 6.73 25.12
CA VAL A 210 -13.15 6.63 25.90
C VAL A 210 -14.34 6.35 25.01
N GLN A 211 -14.41 6.97 23.83
CA GLN A 211 -15.49 6.71 22.87
C GLN A 211 -15.47 5.27 22.38
N ALA A 212 -14.30 4.73 22.01
CA ALA A 212 -14.18 3.34 21.56
C ALA A 212 -14.57 2.33 22.65
N ILE A 213 -14.21 2.58 23.91
CA ILE A 213 -14.64 1.75 25.04
C ILE A 213 -16.15 1.86 25.25
N SER A 214 -16.73 3.04 25.04
CA SER A 214 -18.18 3.26 25.14
C SER A 214 -18.94 2.53 24.02
N ASP A 215 -18.41 2.53 22.80
CA ASP A 215 -18.96 1.80 21.66
C ASP A 215 -18.91 0.27 21.92
N ALA A 216 -17.89 -0.19 22.64
CA ALA A 216 -17.79 -1.56 23.17
C ALA A 216 -18.73 -1.84 24.36
N GLY A 217 -19.65 -0.92 24.68
CA GLY A 217 -20.64 -1.08 25.75
C GLY A 217 -20.14 -0.70 27.14
N GLY A 218 -18.91 -0.19 27.26
CA GLY A 218 -18.29 0.17 28.53
C GLY A 218 -17.39 -0.92 29.11
N LEU A 219 -16.75 -0.59 30.23
CA LEU A 219 -15.89 -1.49 31.00
C LEU A 219 -16.76 -2.40 31.89
N THR A 220 -16.39 -3.68 32.02
CA THR A 220 -17.04 -4.59 32.98
C THR A 220 -16.70 -4.22 34.43
N ASP A 221 -17.40 -4.80 35.40
CA ASP A 221 -17.17 -4.53 36.83
C ASP A 221 -15.78 -4.97 37.32
N VAL A 222 -15.17 -5.96 36.67
CA VAL A 222 -13.84 -6.50 37.01
C VAL A 222 -12.72 -5.84 36.21
N ALA A 223 -13.03 -4.85 35.35
CA ALA A 223 -12.04 -4.21 34.48
C ALA A 223 -11.02 -3.32 35.20
N HIS A 224 -9.76 -3.38 34.77
CA HIS A 224 -8.68 -2.56 35.31
C HIS A 224 -8.66 -1.15 34.70
N LYS A 225 -9.29 -0.18 35.37
CA LYS A 225 -9.49 1.20 34.85
C LYS A 225 -8.24 2.08 34.71
N ARG A 226 -7.09 1.66 35.29
CA ARG A 226 -5.83 2.45 35.31
C ARG A 226 -4.70 1.89 34.44
N ARG A 227 -4.84 0.68 33.88
CA ARG A 227 -3.75 -0.03 33.18
C ARG A 227 -4.25 -0.63 31.86
N ILE A 228 -4.98 0.17 31.11
CA ILE A 228 -5.44 -0.22 29.79
C ILE A 228 -4.25 -0.15 28.84
N ARG A 229 -4.08 -1.17 28.01
CA ARG A 229 -2.97 -1.25 27.07
C ARG A 229 -3.46 -0.82 25.69
N LEU A 230 -2.90 0.27 25.18
CA LEU A 230 -3.10 0.72 23.81
C LEU A 230 -1.88 0.32 22.98
N THR A 231 -2.04 -0.61 22.04
CA THR A 231 -0.99 -1.00 21.11
C THR A 231 -1.23 -0.34 19.75
N ARG A 232 -0.24 0.43 19.29
CA ARG A 232 -0.25 1.14 18.02
C ARG A 232 0.85 0.63 17.12
N LYS A 233 0.53 0.36 15.86
CA LYS A 233 1.55 0.04 14.85
C LYS A 233 2.22 1.34 14.40
N THR A 234 3.54 1.43 14.60
CA THR A 234 4.35 2.55 14.11
C THR A 234 5.35 2.05 13.07
N PRO A 235 5.96 2.94 12.26
CA PRO A 235 7.03 2.55 11.34
C PRO A 235 8.23 1.85 12.02
N ALA A 236 8.45 2.11 13.32
CA ALA A 236 9.49 1.49 14.13
C ALA A 236 9.08 0.13 14.75
N GLY A 237 7.86 -0.35 14.47
CA GLY A 237 7.27 -1.53 15.08
C GLY A 237 6.07 -1.22 16.00
N PRO A 238 5.44 -2.26 16.58
CA PRO A 238 4.34 -2.08 17.52
C PRO A 238 4.82 -1.42 18.82
N GLN A 239 4.15 -0.35 19.23
CA GLN A 239 4.39 0.35 20.49
C GLN A 239 3.16 0.19 21.39
N THR A 240 3.38 -0.12 22.67
CA THR A 240 2.31 -0.29 23.65
C THR A 240 2.41 0.78 24.73
N TYR A 241 1.31 1.51 24.92
CA TYR A 241 1.15 2.53 25.96
C TYR A 241 0.24 1.99 27.06
N GLU A 242 0.60 2.26 28.31
CA GLU A 242 -0.29 2.05 29.43
C GLU A 242 -1.08 3.35 29.67
N VAL A 243 -2.40 3.23 29.72
CA VAL A 243 -3.32 4.37 29.79
C VAL A 243 -4.28 4.20 30.96
N SER A 244 -4.50 5.30 31.68
CA SER A 244 -5.45 5.38 32.76
C SER A 244 -6.76 6.02 32.29
N VAL A 245 -7.71 5.21 31.84
CA VAL A 245 -9.06 5.71 31.48
C VAL A 245 -9.73 6.38 32.67
N LYS A 246 -9.47 5.92 33.91
CA LYS A 246 -9.94 6.63 35.09
C LYS A 246 -9.42 8.07 35.18
N ALA A 247 -8.14 8.30 34.87
CA ALA A 247 -7.59 9.66 34.91
C ALA A 247 -8.23 10.55 33.84
N ILE A 248 -8.53 9.98 32.67
CA ILE A 248 -9.23 10.66 31.58
C ILE A 248 -10.66 11.03 31.99
N THR A 249 -11.44 10.05 32.49
CA THR A 249 -12.83 10.29 32.92
C THR A 249 -12.93 11.22 34.13
N ASP A 250 -11.93 11.22 35.00
CA ASP A 250 -11.84 12.15 36.14
C ASP A 250 -11.34 13.56 35.71
N GLY A 251 -11.03 13.79 34.42
CA GLY A 251 -10.56 15.07 33.88
C GLY A 251 -9.10 15.43 34.24
N ARG A 252 -8.31 14.46 34.71
CA ARG A 252 -6.90 14.64 35.11
C ARG A 252 -5.92 14.47 33.94
N GLU A 253 -6.32 13.73 32.91
CA GLU A 253 -5.57 13.51 31.68
C GLU A 253 -6.47 13.80 30.47
N PRO A 254 -5.91 14.32 29.36
CA PRO A 254 -6.67 14.47 28.12
C PRO A 254 -7.00 13.10 27.52
N ASP A 255 -8.13 13.01 26.82
CA ASP A 255 -8.49 11.79 26.08
C ASP A 255 -7.54 11.56 24.90
N ILE A 256 -7.33 10.29 24.56
CA ILE A 256 -6.36 9.88 23.54
C ILE A 256 -7.09 9.71 22.21
N LEU A 257 -6.61 10.42 21.19
CA LEU A 257 -7.03 10.21 19.81
C LEU A 257 -6.46 8.89 19.29
N LEU A 258 -7.37 8.03 18.83
CA LEU A 258 -7.03 6.75 18.24
C LEU A 258 -6.56 6.92 16.79
N GLN A 259 -5.90 5.88 16.30
CA GLN A 259 -5.50 5.74 14.91
C GLN A 259 -6.09 4.45 14.34
N PRO A 260 -6.30 4.39 13.01
CA PRO A 260 -6.68 3.14 12.34
C PRO A 260 -5.76 1.98 12.72
N GLY A 261 -6.34 0.85 13.13
CA GLY A 261 -5.62 -0.35 13.54
C GLY A 261 -5.06 -0.35 14.96
N ASP A 262 -5.39 0.64 15.80
CA ASP A 262 -5.09 0.60 17.23
C ASP A 262 -5.78 -0.60 17.90
N ILE A 263 -5.07 -1.26 18.83
CA ILE A 263 -5.58 -2.36 19.65
C ILE A 263 -5.64 -1.90 21.10
N ILE A 264 -6.84 -1.91 21.66
CA ILE A 264 -7.12 -1.56 23.05
C ILE A 264 -7.39 -2.87 23.79
N PHE A 265 -6.53 -3.17 24.76
CA PHE A 265 -6.71 -4.31 25.64
C PHE A 265 -7.00 -3.85 27.06
N VAL A 266 -8.15 -4.26 27.59
CA VAL A 266 -8.59 -3.99 28.96
C VAL A 266 -8.32 -5.23 29.80
N PRO A 267 -7.35 -5.20 30.73
CA PRO A 267 -7.10 -6.32 31.62
C PRO A 267 -8.15 -6.41 32.74
N GLU A 268 -8.27 -7.58 33.32
CA GLU A 268 -8.94 -7.80 34.61
C GLU A 268 -8.14 -7.13 35.74
N SER A 269 -8.85 -6.59 36.74
CA SER A 269 -8.25 -6.05 37.95
C SER A 269 -7.76 -7.19 38.83
N PRO A 270 -6.49 -7.19 39.29
CA PRO A 270 -6.06 -8.14 40.30
C PRO A 270 -6.89 -7.92 41.57
N ILE A 271 -7.47 -9.01 42.07
CA ILE A 271 -8.25 -9.09 43.30
C ILE A 271 -7.36 -8.79 44.50
#